data_AF-A0A3B9RPW8-F1
#
_entry.id   AF-A0A3B9RPW8-F1
#
_cell.length_a   1.000
_cell.length_b   1.000
_cell.length_c   1.000
_cell.angle_alpha   90.00
_cell.angle_beta   90.00
_cell.angle_gamma   90.00
#
_symmetry.space_group_name_H-M   'P 1'
#
loop_
_entity.id
_entity.type
_entity.pdbx_description
1 polymer ?
#
loop_
_entity_poly.entity_id
_entity_poly.type
_entity_poly.pdbx_seq_one_letter_code
_entity_poly.pdbx_strand_id
1 'polypeptide(L)'
;MKENLPIVVYILATALATFSVRVLPYYAKFLNKLPPFVGRCMRLLPIAALGPLVFPGVILDFSPQWYAGLAGIGASFLIAYTKGGMIFPILTSILVTYIALVL
;
A
#
# COMPACT_ATOMS: atom_id res chain seq x y z
N MET A 1 -36.80 7.05 0.74
CA MET A 1 -35.51 6.41 0.38
C MET A 1 -34.85 5.96 1.67
N LYS A 2 -34.78 4.63 1.89
CA LYS A 2 -34.36 3.90 3.12
C LYS A 2 -33.39 4.68 4.02
N GLU A 3 -33.90 5.31 5.07
CA GLU A 3 -33.94 4.84 6.47
C GLU A 3 -32.56 4.58 7.12
N ASN A 4 -32.11 5.56 7.91
CA ASN A 4 -31.60 5.43 9.29
C ASN A 4 -30.79 4.17 9.67
N LEU A 5 -29.90 3.66 8.84
CA LEU A 5 -28.90 2.71 9.31
C LEU A 5 -27.94 3.46 10.24
N PRO A 6 -27.88 3.12 11.55
CA PRO A 6 -26.94 3.77 12.45
C PRO A 6 -25.54 3.58 11.89
N ILE A 7 -24.70 4.61 11.92
CA ILE A 7 -23.30 4.59 11.42
C ILE A 7 -22.54 3.35 11.92
N VAL A 8 -22.92 2.87 13.11
CA VAL A 8 -22.45 1.65 13.78
C VAL A 8 -22.62 0.40 12.91
N VAL A 9 -23.72 0.26 12.16
CA VAL A 9 -23.97 -0.89 11.29
C VAL A 9 -23.03 -0.88 10.09
N TYR A 10 -22.72 0.30 9.52
CA TYR A 10 -21.72 0.41 8.44
C TYR A 10 -20.31 0.08 8.95
N ILE A 11 -19.96 0.56 10.15
CA ILE A 11 -18.66 0.26 10.76
C ILE A 11 -18.56 -1.24 11.06
N LEU A 12 -19.60 -1.85 11.63
CA LEU A 12 -19.63 -3.30 11.89
C LEU A 12 -19.56 -4.11 10.60
N ALA A 13 -20.33 -3.74 9.58
CA ALA A 13 -20.33 -4.45 8.29
C ALA A 13 -18.95 -4.40 7.62
N THR A 14 -18.31 -3.22 7.58
CA THR A 14 -16.97 -3.06 6.99
C THR A 14 -15.89 -3.74 7.83
N ALA A 15 -15.97 -3.65 9.16
CA ALA A 15 -15.06 -4.35 10.06
C ALA A 15 -15.15 -5.86 9.88
N LEU A 16 -16.36 -6.42 9.82
CA LEU A 16 -16.59 -7.86 9.68
C LEU A 16 -16.14 -8.36 8.30
N ALA A 17 -16.41 -7.61 7.23
CA ALA A 17 -15.91 -7.91 5.89
C ALA A 17 -14.37 -7.92 5.83
N THR A 18 -13.72 -6.88 6.37
CA THR A 18 -12.25 -6.75 6.34
C THR A 18 -11.57 -7.80 7.21
N PHE A 19 -12.13 -8.06 8.40
CA PHE A 19 -11.61 -9.06 9.32
C PHE A 19 -11.72 -10.46 8.73
N SER A 20 -12.84 -10.77 8.08
CA SER A 20 -13.05 -12.06 7.41
C SER A 20 -11.99 -12.31 6.33
N VAL A 21 -11.71 -11.33 5.47
CA VAL A 21 -10.67 -11.45 4.45
C VAL A 21 -9.27 -11.64 5.05
N ARG A 22 -8.98 -10.98 6.19
CA ARG A 22 -7.70 -11.13 6.91
C ARG A 22 -7.54 -12.45 7.64
N VAL A 23 -8.62 -13.03 8.14
CA VAL A 23 -8.63 -14.30 8.87
C VAL A 23 -8.73 -15.50 7.92
N LEU A 24 -9.27 -15.30 6.71
CA LEU A 24 -9.31 -16.30 5.65
C LEU A 24 -7.96 -17.02 5.41
N PRO A 25 -6.81 -16.33 5.23
CA PRO A 25 -5.53 -17.01 5.04
C PRO A 25 -5.07 -17.83 6.25
N TYR A 26 -5.54 -17.52 7.46
CA TYR A 26 -5.22 -18.29 8.67
C TYR A 26 -5.98 -19.63 8.71
N TYR A 27 -7.24 -19.65 8.27
CA TYR A 27 -8.08 -20.85 8.25
C TYR A 27 -7.95 -21.66 6.96
N ALA A 28 -7.43 -21.08 5.89
CA ALA A 28 -7.21 -21.74 4.62
C ALA A 28 -6.06 -22.77 4.70
N LYS A 29 -6.33 -23.95 5.29
CA LYS A 29 -5.40 -25.11 5.30
C LYS A 29 -4.97 -25.57 3.91
N PHE A 30 -5.72 -25.18 2.87
CA PHE A 30 -5.35 -25.44 1.47
C PHE A 30 -4.01 -24.77 1.10
N LEU A 31 -3.63 -23.66 1.75
CA LEU A 31 -2.35 -22.99 1.52
C LEU A 31 -1.13 -23.91 1.72
N ASN A 32 -1.22 -24.89 2.61
CA ASN A 32 -0.16 -25.87 2.88
C ASN A 32 -0.07 -26.98 1.80
N LYS A 33 -1.10 -27.15 0.96
CA LYS A 33 -1.11 -28.10 -0.17
C LYS A 33 -0.79 -27.43 -1.52
N LEU A 34 -0.51 -26.12 -1.54
CA LEU A 34 -0.19 -25.46 -2.81
C LEU A 34 1.14 -25.98 -3.37
N PRO A 35 1.22 -26.18 -4.70
CA PRO A 35 2.49 -26.48 -5.36
C PRO A 35 3.52 -25.39 -5.02
N PRO A 36 4.81 -25.74 -4.88
CA PRO A 36 5.85 -24.80 -4.48
C PRO A 36 6.00 -23.61 -5.44
N PHE A 37 5.51 -23.72 -6.68
CA PHE A 37 5.44 -22.61 -7.63
C PHE A 37 4.37 -21.59 -7.24
N VAL A 38 3.13 -22.01 -7.02
CA VAL A 38 2.02 -21.11 -6.74
C VAL A 38 2.14 -20.46 -5.36
N GLY A 39 2.65 -21.20 -4.36
CA GLY A 39 2.95 -20.63 -3.05
C GLY A 39 4.00 -19.50 -3.13
N ARG A 40 5.01 -19.64 -4.00
CA ARG A 40 5.98 -18.56 -4.27
C ARG A 40 5.33 -17.37 -4.96
N CYS A 41 4.48 -17.59 -5.96
CA CYS A 41 3.73 -16.51 -6.63
C CYS A 41 2.81 -15.76 -5.66
N MET A 42 2.07 -16.46 -4.79
CA MET A 42 1.18 -15.85 -3.80
C MET A 42 1.93 -14.99 -2.77
N ARG A 43 3.19 -15.31 -2.45
CA ARG A 43 4.02 -14.44 -1.57
C ARG A 43 4.49 -13.16 -2.26
N LEU A 44 4.61 -13.19 -3.58
CA LEU A 44 4.98 -12.01 -4.39
C LEU A 44 3.76 -11.16 -4.74
N LEU A 45 2.55 -11.75 -4.74
CA LEU A 45 1.31 -11.06 -5.09
C LEU A 45 1.07 -9.76 -4.31
N PRO A 46 1.23 -9.69 -2.97
CA PRO A 46 1.04 -8.44 -2.24
C PRO A 46 2.01 -7.35 -2.69
N ILE A 47 3.29 -7.70 -2.90
CA ILE A 47 4.32 -6.76 -3.35
C ILE A 47 4.02 -6.29 -4.78
N ALA A 48 3.60 -7.21 -5.65
CA ALA A 48 3.22 -6.90 -7.02
C ALA A 48 1.96 -6.04 -7.10
N ALA A 49 1.01 -6.20 -6.17
CA ALA A 49 -0.19 -5.36 -6.09
C ALA A 49 0.11 -3.95 -5.56
N LEU A 50 1.07 -3.81 -4.63
CA LEU A 50 1.44 -2.49 -4.07
C LEU A 50 2.02 -1.54 -5.13
N GLY A 51 2.80 -2.04 -6.08
CA GLY A 51 3.42 -1.21 -7.13
C GLY A 51 2.40 -0.39 -7.93
N PRO A 52 1.47 -1.03 -8.66
CA PRO A 52 0.44 -0.34 -9.44
C PRO A 52 -0.55 0.47 -8.60
N LEU A 53 -0.68 0.17 -7.30
CA LEU A 53 -1.60 0.90 -6.43
C LEU A 53 -0.99 2.22 -5.93
N VAL A 54 0.31 2.23 -5.64
CA VAL A 54 1.01 3.40 -5.10
C VAL A 54 1.58 4.29 -6.21
N PHE A 55 2.11 3.69 -7.27
CA PHE A 55 2.79 4.42 -8.35
C PHE A 55 1.93 5.49 -9.06
N PRO A 56 0.66 5.25 -9.44
CA PRO A 56 -0.14 6.28 -10.10
C PRO A 56 -0.44 7.47 -9.18
N GLY A 57 -0.62 7.26 -7.88
CA GLY A 57 -0.87 8.35 -6.91
C GLY A 57 0.28 9.36 -6.89
N VAL A 58 1.51 8.91 -7.08
CA VAL A 58 2.70 9.77 -7.11
C VAL A 58 2.72 10.73 -8.30
N ILE A 59 2.05 10.39 -9.39
CA ILE A 59 1.98 11.22 -10.60
C ILE A 59 0.69 12.05 -10.60
N LEU A 60 -0.43 11.46 -10.18
CA LEU A 60 -1.76 12.05 -10.28
C LEU A 60 -2.06 13.05 -9.16
N ASP A 61 -1.56 12.81 -7.94
CA ASP A 61 -1.92 13.64 -6.78
C ASP A 61 -1.19 15.00 -6.76
N PHE A 62 -0.09 15.13 -7.50
CA PHE A 62 0.78 16.32 -7.51
C PHE A 62 0.68 17.15 -8.80
N SER A 63 -0.49 17.20 -9.45
CA SER A 63 -0.70 18.07 -10.62
C SER A 63 -0.72 19.55 -10.21
N PRO A 64 0.09 20.46 -10.80
CA PRO A 64 0.89 20.34 -12.02
C PRO A 64 2.37 19.89 -11.85
N GLN A 65 2.90 19.85 -10.62
CA GLN A 65 4.30 19.50 -10.30
C GLN A 65 4.52 17.97 -10.15
N TRP A 66 4.22 17.19 -11.19
CA TRP A 66 4.40 15.72 -11.19
C TRP A 66 5.84 15.26 -10.86
N TYR A 67 6.82 16.13 -11.11
CA TYR A 67 8.24 15.91 -10.81
C TYR A 67 8.50 15.72 -9.31
N ALA A 68 7.72 16.38 -8.43
CA ALA A 68 7.91 16.34 -6.99
C ALA A 68 7.68 14.93 -6.44
N GLY A 69 6.62 14.25 -6.91
CA GLY A 69 6.34 12.86 -6.56
C GLY A 69 7.43 11.90 -7.01
N LEU A 70 7.91 12.04 -8.26
CA LEU A 70 9.00 11.20 -8.77
C LEU A 70 10.32 11.42 -8.03
N ALA A 71 10.64 12.67 -7.66
CA ALA A 71 11.81 12.98 -6.86
C ALA A 71 11.72 12.34 -5.46
N GLY A 72 10.53 12.42 -4.82
CA GLY A 72 10.27 11.80 -3.52
C GLY A 72 10.37 10.26 -3.55
N ILE A 73 9.79 9.61 -4.57
CA ILE A 73 9.93 8.15 -4.75
C ILE A 73 11.39 7.79 -5.04
N GLY A 74 12.05 8.49 -5.95
CA GLY A 74 13.44 8.21 -6.33
C GLY A 74 14.38 8.31 -5.14
N ALA A 75 14.32 9.40 -4.38
CA ALA A 75 15.14 9.59 -3.19
C ALA A 75 14.88 8.51 -2.13
N SER A 76 13.62 8.14 -1.91
CA SER A 76 13.26 7.07 -0.97
C SER A 76 13.78 5.70 -1.42
N PHE A 77 13.74 5.40 -2.72
CA PHE A 77 14.23 4.15 -3.29
C PHE A 77 15.75 4.01 -3.11
N LEU A 78 16.50 5.08 -3.39
CA LEU A 78 17.96 5.09 -3.20
C LEU A 78 18.33 4.84 -1.74
N ILE A 79 17.64 5.49 -0.79
CA ILE A 79 17.94 5.33 0.64
C ILE A 79 17.48 3.97 1.17
N ALA A 80 16.35 3.45 0.70
CA ALA A 80 15.88 2.11 1.06
C ALA A 80 16.84 1.00 0.64
N TYR A 81 17.55 1.19 -0.48
CA TYR A 81 18.55 0.23 -0.95
C TYR A 81 19.78 0.15 -0.02
N THR A 82 20.17 1.27 0.61
CA THR A 82 21.36 1.32 1.47
C THR A 82 21.04 1.11 2.95
N LYS A 83 19.86 1.52 3.43
CA LYS A 83 19.45 1.39 4.84
C LYS A 83 18.30 0.40 5.00
N GLY A 84 18.51 -0.66 5.76
CA GLY A 84 17.49 -1.69 6.07
C GLY A 84 16.34 -1.24 6.99
N GLY A 85 16.19 0.05 7.25
CA GLY A 85 15.14 0.60 8.12
C GLY A 85 14.06 1.32 7.32
N MET A 86 12.79 1.07 7.62
CA MET A 86 11.65 1.68 6.92
C MET A 86 11.46 3.18 7.22
N ILE A 87 11.93 3.65 8.37
CA ILE A 87 11.72 5.04 8.84
C ILE A 87 12.48 6.06 7.97
N PHE A 88 13.74 5.78 7.62
CA PHE A 88 14.58 6.72 6.87
C PHE A 88 14.10 6.99 5.44
N PRO A 89 13.72 5.98 4.64
CA PRO A 89 13.12 6.19 3.31
C PRO A 89 11.85 7.04 3.35
N ILE A 90 10.97 6.81 4.33
CA ILE A 90 9.71 7.55 4.47
C ILE A 90 10.00 9.03 4.76
N LEU A 91 10.84 9.31 5.76
CA LEU A 91 11.19 10.69 6.11
C LEU A 91 11.83 11.44 4.94
N THR A 92 12.69 10.75 4.18
CA THR A 92 13.35 11.33 3.01
C THR A 92 12.34 11.63 1.90
N SER A 93 11.40 10.70 1.65
CA SER A 93 10.34 10.91 0.65
C SER A 93 9.53 12.17 0.96
N ILE A 94 9.13 12.33 2.23
CA ILE A 94 8.36 13.50 2.69
C ILE A 94 9.18 14.78 2.52
N LEU A 95 10.43 14.80 2.99
CA LEU A 95 11.29 15.99 2.90
C LEU A 95 11.56 16.40 1.45
N VAL A 96 11.91 15.46 0.58
CA VAL A 96 12.22 15.74 -0.82
C VAL A 96 10.98 16.21 -1.57
N THR A 97 9.82 15.56 -1.34
CA THR A 97 8.56 16.00 -1.95
C THR A 97 8.18 17.40 -1.50
N TYR A 98 8.31 17.69 -0.20
CA TYR A 98 8.02 19.01 0.35
C TYR A 98 8.91 20.09 -0.25
N ILE A 99 10.22 19.86 -0.31
CA ILE A 99 11.18 20.80 -0.92
C ILE A 99 10.85 21.01 -2.40
N ALA A 100 10.52 19.94 -3.14
CA ALA A 100 10.22 20.01 -4.57
C ALA A 100 8.88 20.70 -4.90
N LEU A 101 7.94 20.79 -3.94
CA LEU A 101 6.69 21.54 -4.11
C LEU A 101 6.85 23.03 -3.76
N VAL A 102 7.71 23.33 -2.79
CA VAL A 102 7.98 24.70 -2.31
C VAL A 102 8.89 25.48 -3.27
N LEU A 103 9.75 24.78 -4.01
CA LEU A 103 10.63 25.33 -5.04
C LEU A 103 9.90 25.58 -6.37
#